data_AF-A0A3D5VBD8-F1
#
_entry.id   AF-A0A3D5VBD8-F1
#
_cell.length_a   1.000
_cell.length_b   1.000
_cell.length_c   1.000
_cell.angle_alpha   90.00
_cell.angle_beta   90.00
_cell.angle_gamma   90.00
#
_symmetry.space_group_name_H-M   'P 1'
#
loop_
_entity.id
_entity.type
_entity.pdbx_description
1 polymer ?
#
loop_
_entity_poly.entity_id
_entity_poly.type
_entity_poly.pdbx_seq_one_letter_code
_entity_poly.pdbx_strand_id
1 'polypeptide(L)'
;MSELATITLAELYEKQNQFMDALVIYLKLYQQTPSEKLKQRIINLKEKVFTENEDEYTSTIKMIFSKEDRKKFQILPHNQYMEYRALMKQFEINQQSEEQEDDTEE
;
A
#
# COMPACT_ATOMS: atom_id res chain seq x y z
N MET A 1 5.25 12.04 12.10
CA MET A 1 3.95 12.70 11.71
C MET A 1 2.79 12.36 12.66
N SER A 2 1.74 13.20 12.77
CA SER A 2 0.50 12.86 13.51
C SER A 2 -0.39 11.88 12.72
N GLU A 3 -1.09 10.97 13.41
CA GLU A 3 -1.96 9.95 12.78
C GLU A 3 -2.99 10.57 11.81
N LEU A 4 -3.53 11.73 12.17
CA LEU A 4 -4.49 12.48 11.35
C LEU A 4 -3.87 12.98 10.03
N ALA A 5 -2.62 13.45 10.05
CA ALA A 5 -1.93 13.92 8.85
C ALA A 5 -1.67 12.75 7.87
N THR A 6 -1.27 11.59 8.41
CA THR A 6 -1.01 10.38 7.64
C THR A 6 -2.30 9.81 7.02
N ILE A 7 -3.43 9.82 7.74
CA ILE A 7 -4.74 9.43 7.19
C ILE A 7 -5.16 10.39 6.07
N THR A 8 -4.99 11.70 6.27
CA THR A 8 -5.35 12.72 5.28
C THR A 8 -4.55 12.55 3.98
N LEU A 9 -3.26 12.23 4.09
CA LEU A 9 -2.41 11.95 2.94
C LEU A 9 -2.86 10.71 2.17
N ALA A 10 -3.21 9.63 2.88
CA ALA A 10 -3.75 8.42 2.24
C ALA A 10 -5.07 8.69 1.48
N GLU A 11 -5.97 9.47 2.08
CA GLU A 11 -7.23 9.87 1.45
C GLU A 11 -7.00 10.74 0.19
N LEU A 12 -6.00 11.61 0.22
CA LEU A 12 -5.63 12.43 -0.94
C LEU A 12 -5.11 11.58 -2.10
N TYR A 13 -4.26 10.59 -1.82
CA TYR A 13 -3.80 9.65 -2.85
C TYR A 13 -4.95 8.82 -3.42
N GLU A 14 -5.84 8.33 -2.56
CA GLU A 14 -7.02 7.59 -3.02
C GLU A 14 -7.92 8.43 -3.94
N LYS A 15 -8.12 9.72 -3.64
CA LYS A 15 -8.91 10.64 -4.49
C LYS A 15 -8.26 10.92 -5.84
N GLN A 16 -6.96 10.74 -5.95
CA GLN A 16 -6.19 10.89 -7.20
C GLN A 16 -6.04 9.58 -7.97
N ASN A 17 -6.70 8.50 -7.53
CA ASN A 17 -6.54 7.14 -8.05
C ASN A 17 -5.11 6.57 -7.89
N GLN A 18 -4.31 7.16 -7.00
CA GLN A 18 -3.00 6.63 -6.61
C GLN A 18 -3.20 5.54 -5.56
N PHE A 19 -3.84 4.44 -5.98
CA PHE A 19 -4.30 3.41 -5.05
C PHE A 19 -3.17 2.64 -4.38
N MET A 20 -2.01 2.49 -5.04
CA MET A 20 -0.86 1.81 -4.43
C MET A 20 -0.25 2.65 -3.31
N ASP A 21 -0.05 3.96 -3.53
CA ASP A 21 0.41 4.90 -2.51
C ASP A 21 -0.52 4.92 -1.29
N ALA A 22 -1.83 5.05 -1.53
CA ALA A 22 -2.84 5.02 -0.48
C ALA A 22 -2.81 3.69 0.30
N LEU A 23 -2.70 2.56 -0.41
CA LEU A 23 -2.66 1.22 0.19
C LEU A 23 -1.46 1.05 1.13
N VAL A 24 -0.26 1.47 0.71
CA VAL A 24 0.95 1.37 1.53
C VAL A 24 0.82 2.19 2.80
N ILE A 25 0.30 3.42 2.71
CA ILE A 25 0.10 4.28 3.89
C ILE A 25 -0.91 3.65 4.86
N TYR A 26 -2.04 3.16 4.37
CA TYR A 26 -3.02 2.50 5.23
C TYR A 26 -2.50 1.21 5.85
N LEU A 27 -1.69 0.41 5.15
CA LEU A 27 -1.03 -0.77 5.71
C LEU A 27 -0.09 -0.40 6.86
N LYS A 28 0.71 0.66 6.70
CA LYS A 28 1.60 1.15 7.76
C LYS A 28 0.81 1.71 8.95
N LEU A 29 -0.23 2.51 8.70
CA LEU A 29 -1.15 2.98 9.75
C LEU A 29 -1.79 1.82 10.51
N TYR A 30 -2.21 0.77 9.81
CA TYR A 30 -2.80 -0.41 10.43
C TYR A 30 -1.79 -1.21 11.27
N GLN A 31 -0.50 -1.20 10.92
CA GLN A 31 0.55 -1.81 11.75
C GLN A 31 0.78 -1.05 13.06
N GLN A 32 0.63 0.28 13.05
CA GLN A 32 0.81 1.12 14.23
C GLN A 32 -0.46 1.17 15.10
N THR A 33 -1.60 1.42 14.48
CA THR A 33 -2.91 1.58 15.15
C THR A 33 -3.97 0.74 14.42
N PRO A 34 -4.06 -0.58 14.71
CA PRO A 34 -5.04 -1.44 14.07
C PRO A 34 -6.47 -0.99 14.36
N SER A 35 -7.29 -0.85 13.32
CA SER A 35 -8.72 -0.58 13.48
C SER A 35 -9.54 -1.25 12.38
N GLU A 36 -10.79 -1.58 12.69
CA GLU A 36 -11.69 -2.21 11.70
C GLU A 36 -11.96 -1.25 10.53
N LYS A 37 -12.04 0.06 10.79
CA LYS A 37 -12.17 1.09 9.73
C LYS A 37 -11.01 1.04 8.74
N LEU A 38 -9.76 0.99 9.24
CA LEU A 38 -8.57 0.89 8.40
C LEU A 38 -8.54 -0.43 7.64
N LYS A 39 -8.86 -1.54 8.31
CA LYS A 39 -8.91 -2.87 7.68
C LYS A 39 -9.90 -2.91 6.50
N GLN A 40 -11.11 -2.39 6.68
CA GLN A 40 -12.10 -2.30 5.59
C GLN A 40 -11.60 -1.41 4.45
N ARG A 41 -10.92 -0.30 4.76
CA ARG A 41 -10.32 0.57 3.74
C ARG A 41 -9.24 -0.14 2.93
N ILE A 42 -8.36 -0.89 3.59
CA ILE A 42 -7.31 -1.70 2.96
C ILE A 42 -7.93 -2.76 2.03
N ILE A 43 -8.99 -3.44 2.47
CA ILE A 43 -9.69 -4.44 1.65
C ILE A 43 -10.24 -3.80 0.36
N ASN A 44 -10.95 -2.69 0.49
CA ASN A 44 -11.53 -1.98 -0.65
C ASN A 44 -10.46 -1.46 -1.62
N LEU A 45 -9.33 -0.95 -1.10
CA LEU A 45 -8.21 -0.49 -1.93
C LEU A 45 -7.54 -1.64 -2.68
N LYS A 46 -7.36 -2.79 -2.02
CA LYS A 46 -6.83 -3.99 -2.68
C LYS A 46 -7.71 -4.38 -3.87
N GLU A 47 -9.03 -4.35 -3.73
CA GLU A 47 -9.92 -4.65 -4.85
C GLU A 47 -9.72 -3.71 -6.04
N LYS A 48 -9.55 -2.41 -5.81
CA LYS A 48 -9.24 -1.42 -6.87
C LYS A 48 -7.91 -1.72 -7.54
N VAL A 49 -6.85 -1.91 -6.73
CA VAL A 49 -5.49 -2.28 -7.16
C VAL A 49 -5.47 -3.52 -8.05
N PHE A 50 -6.27 -4.55 -7.72
CA PHE A 50 -6.35 -5.79 -8.51
C PHE A 50 -7.26 -5.70 -9.74
N THR A 51 -8.14 -4.69 -9.82
CA THR A 51 -9.08 -4.55 -10.95
C THR A 51 -8.46 -3.74 -12.09
N GLU A 52 -7.64 -2.73 -11.80
CA GLU A 52 -7.09 -1.85 -12.84
C GLU A 52 -5.98 -2.48 -13.68
N ASN A 53 -5.20 -3.40 -13.10
CA ASN A 53 -3.99 -3.94 -13.74
C ASN A 53 -4.11 -5.40 -14.17
N GLU A 54 -5.34 -5.85 -14.47
CA GLU A 54 -5.59 -7.23 -14.88
C GLU A 54 -4.90 -7.59 -16.22
N ASP A 55 -4.71 -6.63 -17.10
CA ASP A 55 -4.06 -6.87 -18.38
C ASP A 55 -2.54 -7.01 -18.26
N GLU A 56 -1.94 -6.49 -17.19
CA GLU A 56 -0.48 -6.47 -16.97
C GLU A 56 0.13 -7.81 -16.53
N TYR A 57 -0.68 -8.79 -16.14
CA TYR A 57 -0.14 -10.11 -15.78
C TYR A 57 0.48 -10.81 -16.99
N THR A 58 1.63 -11.46 -16.77
CA THR A 58 2.27 -12.30 -17.78
C THR A 58 1.37 -13.49 -18.15
N SER A 59 1.52 -14.00 -19.38
CA SER A 59 0.76 -15.16 -19.85
C SER A 59 0.93 -16.38 -18.95
N THR A 60 2.12 -16.61 -18.41
CA THR A 60 2.41 -17.69 -17.47
C THR A 60 1.55 -17.58 -16.21
N ILE A 61 1.45 -16.38 -15.61
CA ILE A 61 0.62 -16.17 -14.41
C ILE A 61 -0.86 -16.32 -14.73
N LYS A 62 -1.32 -15.79 -15.87
CA LYS A 62 -2.70 -15.95 -16.35
C LYS A 62 -3.08 -17.43 -16.60
N MET A 63 -2.11 -18.27 -16.96
CA MET A 63 -2.30 -19.70 -17.20
C MET A 63 -2.37 -20.53 -15.91
N ILE A 64 -1.58 -20.18 -14.89
CA ILE A 64 -1.47 -20.94 -13.64
C ILE A 64 -2.58 -20.55 -12.64
N PHE A 65 -2.90 -19.26 -12.55
CA PHE A 65 -3.83 -18.73 -11.55
C PHE A 65 -5.05 -18.14 -12.23
N SER A 66 -6.25 -18.52 -11.78
CA SER A 66 -7.48 -17.85 -12.19
C SER A 66 -7.53 -16.40 -11.68
N LYS A 67 -8.50 -15.61 -12.17
CA LYS A 67 -8.72 -14.24 -11.66
C LYS A 67 -8.95 -14.24 -10.14
N GLU A 68 -9.72 -15.21 -9.66
CA GLU A 68 -10.05 -15.37 -8.25
C GLU A 68 -8.83 -15.79 -7.42
N ASP A 69 -8.00 -16.70 -7.95
CA ASP A 69 -6.76 -17.11 -7.28
C ASP A 69 -5.80 -15.94 -7.11
N ARG A 70 -5.63 -15.11 -8.14
CA ARG A 70 -4.76 -13.93 -8.08
C ARG A 70 -5.20 -12.96 -6.98
N LYS A 71 -6.51 -12.73 -6.84
CA LYS A 71 -7.07 -11.91 -5.74
C LYS A 71 -6.85 -12.58 -4.38
N LYS A 72 -7.20 -13.87 -4.26
CA LYS A 72 -7.08 -14.64 -3.02
C LYS A 72 -5.65 -14.69 -2.49
N PHE A 73 -4.69 -14.93 -3.37
CA PHE A 73 -3.27 -15.01 -3.04
C PHE A 73 -2.56 -13.66 -3.09
N GLN A 74 -3.27 -12.58 -3.44
CA GLN A 74 -2.73 -11.23 -3.58
C GLN A 74 -1.51 -11.17 -4.52
N ILE A 75 -1.59 -11.89 -5.63
CA ILE A 75 -0.54 -11.91 -6.66
C ILE A 75 -0.63 -10.61 -7.43
N LEU A 76 0.43 -9.81 -7.43
CA LEU A 76 0.50 -8.55 -8.20
C LEU A 76 1.24 -8.77 -9.53
N PRO A 77 0.90 -8.02 -10.59
CA PRO A 77 1.74 -7.87 -11.77
C PRO A 77 3.14 -7.37 -11.39
N HIS A 78 4.13 -7.63 -12.25
CA HIS A 78 5.53 -7.32 -11.94
C HIS A 78 5.74 -5.83 -11.64
N ASN A 79 5.25 -4.94 -12.51
CA ASN A 79 5.43 -3.49 -12.35
C ASN A 79 4.80 -2.99 -11.04
N GLN A 80 3.57 -3.44 -10.77
CA GLN A 80 2.83 -3.08 -9.56
C GLN A 80 3.51 -3.62 -8.28
N TYR A 81 4.11 -4.81 -8.33
CA TYR A 81 4.93 -5.33 -7.23
C TYR A 81 6.20 -4.49 -7.00
N MET A 82 6.86 -4.06 -8.08
CA MET A 82 8.05 -3.21 -7.99
C MET A 82 7.72 -1.84 -7.38
N GLU A 83 6.60 -1.24 -7.78
CA GLU A 83 6.07 -0.01 -7.19
C GLU A 83 5.78 -0.19 -5.69
N TYR A 84 5.02 -1.23 -5.32
CA TYR A 84 4.74 -1.56 -3.93
C TYR A 84 6.02 -1.69 -3.10
N ARG A 85 7.04 -2.40 -3.61
CA ARG A 85 8.33 -2.58 -2.95
C ARG A 85 9.08 -1.26 -2.77
N ALA A 86 9.08 -0.41 -3.79
CA ALA A 86 9.73 0.90 -3.74
C ALA A 86 9.08 1.81 -2.68
N LEU A 87 7.75 1.87 -2.67
CA LEU A 87 6.98 2.67 -1.70
C LEU A 87 7.19 2.17 -0.27
N MET A 88 7.08 0.86 -0.03
CA MET A 88 7.34 0.28 1.29
C MET A 88 8.73 0.66 1.82
N LYS A 89 9.75 0.63 0.96
CA LYS A 89 11.12 1.04 1.31
C LYS A 89 11.23 2.53 1.62
N GLN A 90 10.60 3.39 0.81
CA GLN A 90 10.60 4.85 1.06
C GLN A 90 9.96 5.18 2.40
N PHE A 91 8.82 4.57 2.72
CA PHE A 91 8.15 4.78 4.00
C PHE A 91 8.96 4.25 5.20
N GLU A 92 9.74 3.19 5.03
CA GLU A 92 10.65 2.69 6.07
C GLU A 92 11.83 3.64 6.31
N ILE A 93 12.43 4.16 5.23
CA ILE A 93 13.53 5.14 5.33
C ILE A 93 13.06 6.40 6.06
N ASN A 94 11.88 6.91 5.71
CA ASN A 94 11.36 8.15 6.31
C ASN A 94 11.11 8.01 7.83
N GLN A 95 10.75 6.81 8.32
CA GLN A 95 10.58 6.56 9.76
C GLN A 95 11.93 6.53 10.50
N GLN A 96 12.99 6.01 9.89
CA GLN A 96 14.32 5.92 10.51
C GLN A 96 15.02 7.27 10.63
N SER A 97 14.80 8.17 9.67
CA SER A 97 15.33 9.54 9.73
C SER A 97 14.64 10.41 10.78
N GLU A 98 13.37 10.15 11.11
CA GLU A 98 12.63 10.89 12.17
C GLU A 98 13.10 10.49 13.59
N GLU A 99 13.63 9.28 13.80
CA GLU A 99 14.14 8.81 15.11
C GLU A 99 15.53 9.37 15.47
N GLN A 100 16.27 9.93 14.52
CA GLN A 100 17.63 10.44 14.74
C GLN A 100 17.71 11.95 15.00
N GLU A 101 16.62 12.70 14.79
CA GLU A 101 16.59 14.16 15.02
C GLU A 101 16.19 14.54 16.47
N ASP A 102 15.65 13.62 17.28
CA ASP A 102 15.17 13.88 18.65
C ASP A 102 16.26 13.77 19.74
N ASP A 103 17.48 13.36 19.39
CA ASP A 103 18.63 13.22 20.32
C ASP A 103 19.58 14.44 20.32
N THR A 104 19.15 15.58 19.77
CA THR A 104 19.96 16.82 19.67
C THR A 104 19.26 18.06 20.21
N GLU A 105 18.68 18.00 21.40
CA GLU A 105 18.47 19.20 22.23
C GLU A 105 18.95 18.93 23.66
N GLU A 106 20.19 19.37 23.94
CA GLU A 106 20.82 19.47 25.27
C GLU A 106 20.52 20.85 25.90
#